data_AF-A0A914CW59-F1
#
_entry.id   AF-A0A914CW59-F1
#
_cell.length_a   1.000
_cell.length_b   1.000
_cell.length_c   1.000
_cell.angle_alpha   90.00
_cell.angle_beta   90.00
_cell.angle_gamma   90.00
#
_symmetry.space_group_name_H-M   'P 1'
#
loop_
_entity.id
_entity.type
_entity.pdbx_description
1 polymer ?
#
loop_
_entity_poly.entity_id
_entity_poly.type
_entity_poly.pdbx_seq_one_letter_code
_entity_poly.pdbx_strand_id
1 'polypeptide(L)'
;MNKTIIWQANTDIDWISKKRSIPYNVHFVRWLPMKRVLAHKNLQYVISLAGSNTVNEIMSYGVPILGIPLHSDQPSNMRRLIELGVGEIITLYDLWNYL
;
A
#
# COMPACT_ATOMS: atom_id res chain seq x y z
N MET A 1 -2.21 3.03 19.63
CA MET A 1 -1.32 1.97 19.12
C MET A 1 -0.28 2.60 18.20
N ASN A 2 1.01 2.43 18.45
CA ASN A 2 2.07 2.97 17.58
C ASN A 2 2.34 2.01 16.42
N LYS A 3 1.91 2.34 15.20
CA LYS A 3 2.14 1.55 13.99
C LYS A 3 3.25 2.20 13.18
N THR A 4 4.25 1.42 12.78
CA THR A 4 5.27 1.87 11.83
C THR A 4 4.75 1.74 10.40
N ILE A 5 4.90 2.79 9.61
CA ILE A 5 4.53 2.85 8.19
C ILE A 5 5.81 2.92 7.39
N ILE A 6 6.01 1.97 6.49
CA ILE A 6 7.08 2.03 5.50
C ILE A 6 6.45 2.44 4.17
N TRP A 7 6.81 3.63 3.69
CA TRP A 7 6.31 4.16 2.43
C TRP A 7 7.37 3.98 1.35
N GLN A 8 7.17 3.00 0.47
CA GLN A 8 7.97 2.86 -0.73
C GLN A 8 7.48 3.82 -1.82
N ALA A 9 8.30 4.79 -2.21
CA ALA A 9 8.00 5.68 -3.33
C ALA A 9 9.30 6.06 -4.05
N ASN A 10 9.26 6.10 -5.37
CA ASN A 10 10.38 6.62 -6.19
C ASN A 10 10.31 8.16 -6.34
N THR A 11 9.76 8.84 -5.34
CA THR A 11 9.58 10.29 -5.30
C THR A 11 10.74 10.92 -4.55
N ASP A 12 11.08 12.16 -4.91
CA ASP A 12 12.00 12.98 -4.14
C ASP A 12 11.40 13.29 -2.75
N ILE A 13 11.98 12.68 -1.71
CA ILE A 13 11.55 12.84 -0.33
C ILE A 13 11.80 14.29 0.12
N ASP A 14 12.82 14.96 -0.41
CA ASP A 14 13.12 16.35 -0.06
C ASP A 14 12.03 17.30 -0.55
N TRP A 15 11.36 16.98 -1.66
CA TRP A 15 10.20 17.74 -2.11
C TRP A 15 9.00 17.58 -1.18
N ILE A 16 8.76 16.38 -0.64
CA ILE A 16 7.67 16.10 0.29
C ILE A 16 7.93 16.81 1.63
N SER A 17 9.12 16.66 2.18
CA SER A 17 9.50 17.21 3.50
C SER A 17 9.50 18.75 3.52
N LYS A 18 9.78 19.39 2.38
CA LYS A 18 9.63 20.85 2.21
C LYS A 18 8.18 21.33 2.28
N LYS A 19 7.21 20.49 1.90
CA LYS A 19 5.79 20.87 1.82
C LYS A 19 4.96 20.40 3.02
N ARG A 20 5.36 19.33 3.70
CA ARG A 20 4.60 18.74 4.81
C ARG A 20 5.53 18.17 5.89
N SER A 21 5.11 18.27 7.14
CA SER A 21 5.77 17.55 8.23
C SER A 21 5.50 16.05 8.09
N ILE A 22 6.57 15.26 8.20
CA ILE A 22 6.48 13.80 8.11
C ILE A 22 6.31 13.27 9.54
N PRO A 23 5.25 12.49 9.83
CA PRO A 23 5.09 11.85 11.13
C PRO A 23 6.28 10.92 11.46
N TYR A 24 6.69 10.89 12.73
CA TYR A 24 7.87 10.13 13.17
C TYR A 24 7.81 8.62 12.89
N ASN A 25 6.60 8.07 12.77
CA ASN A 25 6.35 6.66 12.51
C ASN A 25 6.24 6.32 11.00
N VAL A 26 6.46 7.30 10.11
CA VAL A 26 6.46 7.13 8.66
C VAL A 26 7.89 7.18 8.15
N HIS A 27 8.34 6.09 7.55
CA HIS A 27 9.68 5.97 6.96
C HIS A 27 9.58 5.85 5.44
N PHE A 28 10.10 6.85 4.74
CA PHE A 28 10.18 6.82 3.29
C PHE A 28 11.39 6.03 2.82
N VAL A 29 11.19 5.19 1.80
CA VAL A 29 12.24 4.37 1.20
C VAL A 29 12.06 4.35 -0.31
N ARG A 30 13.16 4.47 -1.05
CA ARG A 30 13.09 4.44 -2.53
C ARG A 30 12.86 3.04 -3.07
N TRP A 31 13.40 2.05 -2.38
CA TRP A 31 13.35 0.66 -2.77
C TRP A 31 13.36 -0.24 -1.54
N LEU A 32 12.65 -1.37 -1.64
CA LEU A 32 12.60 -2.40 -0.61
C LEU A 32 12.71 -3.79 -1.26
N PRO A 33 13.34 -4.76 -0.57
CA PRO A 33 13.27 -6.16 -0.97
C PRO A 33 11.87 -6.71 -0.67
N MET A 34 10.92 -6.54 -1.60
CA MET A 34 9.48 -6.82 -1.40
C MET A 34 9.22 -8.19 -0.74
N LYS A 35 9.81 -9.27 -1.27
CA LYS A 35 9.66 -10.62 -0.71
C LYS A 35 10.04 -10.73 0.77
N ARG A 36 11.10 -10.02 1.20
CA ARG A 36 11.55 -10.00 2.60
C ARG A 36 10.58 -9.22 3.49
N VAL A 37 10.00 -8.14 2.95
CA VAL A 37 8.98 -7.36 3.66
C VAL A 37 7.71 -8.18 3.83
N LEU A 38 7.23 -8.83 2.77
CA LEU A 38 6.05 -9.69 2.79
C LEU A 38 6.20 -10.89 3.74
N ALA A 39 7.41 -11.43 3.88
CA ALA A 39 7.71 -12.50 4.84
C ALA A 39 7.89 -12.01 6.29
N HIS A 40 7.85 -10.71 6.56
CA HIS A 40 8.17 -10.17 7.88
C HIS A 40 7.00 -10.35 8.85
N LYS A 41 7.24 -11.02 9.99
CA LYS A 41 6.21 -11.37 10.99
C LYS A 41 5.41 -10.20 11.58
N ASN A 42 5.94 -8.97 11.52
CA ASN A 42 5.25 -7.78 12.02
C ASN A 42 4.45 -7.04 10.93
N LEU A 43 4.54 -7.46 9.67
CA LEU A 43 3.72 -6.89 8.60
C LEU A 43 2.26 -7.26 8.85
N GLN A 44 1.39 -6.26 8.77
CA GLN A 44 -0.04 -6.44 9.07
C GLN A 44 -0.89 -6.42 7.81
N TYR A 45 -0.60 -5.49 6.91
CA TYR A 45 -1.29 -5.33 5.64
C TYR A 45 -0.43 -4.48 4.71
N VAL A 46 -0.78 -4.47 3.42
CA VAL A 46 -0.15 -3.63 2.40
C VAL A 46 -1.18 -2.65 1.82
N ILE A 47 -0.77 -1.39 1.63
CA ILE A 47 -1.54 -0.42 0.85
C ILE A 47 -0.95 -0.37 -0.56
N SER A 48 -1.76 -0.54 -1.60
CA SER A 48 -1.27 -0.65 -2.98
C SER A 48 -2.30 -0.20 -4.01
N LEU A 49 -1.83 0.21 -5.19
CA LEU A 49 -2.70 0.42 -6.35
C LEU A 49 -3.23 -0.90 -6.94
N ALA A 50 -2.79 -2.06 -6.43
CA ALA A 50 -3.28 -3.38 -6.81
C ALA A 50 -3.04 -3.79 -8.28
N GLY A 51 -1.88 -3.43 -8.83
CA GLY A 51 -1.42 -4.00 -10.10
C GLY A 51 -1.19 -5.51 -10.00
N SER A 52 -1.40 -6.24 -11.10
CA SER A 52 -1.40 -7.72 -11.12
C SER A 52 -0.18 -8.37 -10.46
N ASN A 53 1.04 -7.90 -10.77
CA ASN A 53 2.27 -8.46 -10.18
C ASN A 53 2.30 -8.27 -8.66
N THR A 54 1.95 -7.08 -8.19
CA THR A 54 1.91 -6.74 -6.77
C THR A 54 0.89 -7.59 -6.03
N VAL A 55 -0.30 -7.76 -6.60
CA VAL A 55 -1.34 -8.60 -6.01
C VAL A 55 -0.89 -10.05 -5.92
N ASN A 56 -0.32 -10.61 -7.00
CA ASN A 56 0.18 -11.99 -6.99
C ASN A 56 1.26 -12.20 -5.92
N GLU A 57 2.20 -11.25 -5.77
CA GLU A 57 3.21 -11.33 -4.71
C GLU A 57 2.58 -11.26 -3.31
N ILE A 58 1.74 -10.27 -3.03
CA ILE A 58 1.09 -10.09 -1.72
C ILE A 58 0.29 -11.35 -1.34
N MET A 59 -0.51 -11.86 -2.27
CA MET A 59 -1.35 -13.03 -2.05
C MET A 59 -0.56 -14.30 -1.83
N SER A 60 0.62 -14.45 -2.46
CA SER A 60 1.49 -15.61 -2.24
C SER A 60 2.03 -15.72 -0.80
N TYR A 61 2.02 -14.62 -0.04
CA TYR A 61 2.40 -14.58 1.38
C TYR A 61 1.19 -14.52 2.33
N GLY A 62 -0.05 -14.54 1.81
CA GLY A 62 -1.26 -14.47 2.62
C GLY A 62 -1.42 -13.15 3.38
N VAL A 63 -0.86 -12.06 2.86
CA VAL A 63 -0.92 -10.73 3.49
C VAL A 63 -2.17 -9.98 2.99
N PRO A 64 -3.00 -9.41 3.87
CA PRO A 64 -4.18 -8.65 3.45
C PRO A 64 -3.80 -7.32 2.79
N ILE A 65 -4.67 -6.81 1.91
CA ILE A 65 -4.44 -5.60 1.13
C ILE A 65 -5.53 -4.54 1.34
N LEU A 66 -5.12 -3.28 1.47
CA LEU A 66 -5.98 -2.12 1.28
C LEU A 66 -5.65 -1.50 -0.10
N GLY A 67 -6.57 -1.62 -1.04
CA GLY A 67 -6.40 -1.18 -2.42
C GLY A 67 -6.85 0.25 -2.67
N ILE A 68 -6.05 1.00 -3.44
CA ILE A 68 -6.42 2.31 -4.00
C ILE A 68 -6.33 2.21 -5.53
N PRO A 69 -7.25 1.48 -6.19
CA PRO A 69 -7.15 1.26 -7.63
C PRO A 69 -7.38 2.57 -8.40
N LEU A 70 -6.57 2.82 -9.42
CA LEU A 70 -6.66 4.00 -10.28
C LEU A 70 -7.22 3.68 -11.67
N HIS A 71 -6.64 2.68 -12.36
CA HIS A 71 -7.00 2.37 -13.74
C HIS A 71 -6.61 0.94 -14.15
N SER A 72 -6.94 0.57 -15.38
CA SER A 72 -6.56 -0.71 -16.01
C SER A 72 -7.09 -1.94 -15.25
N ASP A 73 -6.22 -2.89 -14.92
CA ASP A 73 -6.52 -4.14 -14.23
C ASP A 73 -6.79 -3.96 -12.72
N GLN A 74 -6.35 -2.84 -12.15
CA GLN A 74 -6.37 -2.58 -10.70
C GLN A 74 -7.76 -2.71 -10.05
N PRO A 75 -8.85 -2.14 -10.62
CA PRO A 75 -10.17 -2.26 -10.02
C PRO A 75 -10.69 -3.71 -10.06
N SER A 76 -10.43 -4.43 -11.15
CA SER A 76 -10.82 -5.83 -11.30
C SER A 76 -10.07 -6.74 -10.34
N ASN A 77 -8.77 -6.50 -10.15
CA ASN A 77 -7.97 -7.21 -9.17
C ASN A 77 -8.54 -7.01 -7.76
N MET A 78 -8.80 -5.76 -7.35
CA MET A 78 -9.34 -5.51 -6.01
C MET A 78 -10.73 -6.06 -5.81
N ARG A 79 -11.60 -6.04 -6.83
CA ARG A 79 -12.92 -6.70 -6.76
C ARG A 79 -12.77 -8.19 -6.40
N ARG A 80 -11.84 -8.89 -7.05
CA ARG A 80 -11.57 -10.30 -6.75
C ARG A 80 -11.06 -10.51 -5.34
N LEU A 81 -10.20 -9.62 -4.83
CA LEU A 81 -9.66 -9.72 -3.47
C LEU A 81 -10.72 -9.45 -2.39
N ILE A 82 -11.66 -8.54 -2.65
CA ILE A 82 -12.83 -8.34 -1.78
C ILE A 82 -13.71 -9.59 -1.77
N GLU A 83 -14.01 -10.17 -2.93
CA GLU A 83 -14.82 -11.41 -3.02
C GLU A 83 -14.18 -12.58 -2.27
N LEU A 84 -12.85 -12.63 -2.21
CA LEU A 84 -12.09 -13.62 -1.45
C LEU A 84 -11.95 -13.29 0.04
N GLY A 85 -12.42 -12.12 0.50
CA GLY A 85 -12.33 -11.69 1.91
C GLY A 85 -10.93 -11.31 2.37
N VAL A 86 -10.02 -11.00 1.43
CA VAL A 86 -8.59 -10.74 1.68
C VAL A 86 -8.18 -9.31 1.36
N GLY A 87 -9.13 -8.44 1.01
CA GLY A 87 -8.85 -7.05 0.75
C GLY A 87 -10.03 -6.11 0.92
N GLU A 88 -9.71 -4.83 1.10
CA GLU A 88 -10.65 -3.71 1.14
C GLU A 88 -10.24 -2.65 0.11
N ILE A 89 -11.18 -1.84 -0.36
CA ILE A 89 -10.90 -0.71 -1.27
C ILE A 89 -11.16 0.61 -0.54
N ILE A 90 -10.28 1.58 -0.76
CA ILE A 90 -10.57 2.99 -0.57
C ILE A 90 -10.39 3.72 -1.90
N THR A 91 -11.39 4.46 -2.35
CA THR A 91 -11.33 5.17 -3.63
C THR A 91 -10.58 6.49 -3.49
N LEU A 92 -10.11 7.05 -4.62
CA LEU A 92 -9.57 8.41 -4.62
C LEU A 92 -10.59 9.44 -4.15
N TYR A 93 -11.87 9.22 -4.45
CA TYR A 93 -12.94 10.10 -3.99
C TYR A 93 -13.05 10.08 -2.46
N ASP A 94 -13.00 8.90 -1.85
CA ASP A 94 -13.00 8.77 -0.38
C ASP A 94 -11.83 9.52 0.23
N LEU A 95 -10.61 9.32 -0.30
CA LEU A 95 -9.40 10.01 0.16
C LEU A 95 -9.50 11.53 0.05
N TRP A 96 -10.09 12.05 -1.02
CA TRP A 96 -10.24 13.49 -1.22
C TRP A 96 -11.13 14.12 -0.15
N ASN A 97 -12.14 13.41 0.34
CA ASN A 97 -13.04 13.91 1.38
C ASN A 97 -12.40 13.90 2.79
N TYR A 98 -11.19 13.34 2.96
CA TYR A 98 -10.44 13.36 4.23
C TYR A 98 -9.36 14.45 4.30
N LEU A 99 -9.18 15.26 3.25
CA LEU A 99 -8.13 16.28 3.14
C LEU A 99 -8.71 17.70 3.12
#